data_AF-A0A7X7BY79-F1
#
_entry.id   AF-A0A7X7BY79-F1
#
_cell.length_a   1.000
_cell.length_b   1.000
_cell.length_c   1.000
_cell.angle_alpha   90.00
_cell.angle_beta   90.00
_cell.angle_gamma   90.00
#
_symmetry.space_group_name_H-M   'P 1'
#
loop_
_entity.id
_entity.type
_entity.pdbx_description
1 polymer ?
#
loop_
_entity_poly.entity_id
_entity_poly.type
_entity_poly.pdbx_seq_one_letter_code
_entity_poly.pdbx_strand_id
1 'polypeptide(L)' 'MNEKLYIFDTTLRDGEQVPGCQLNTIEKIELAKLLEALGVDIIECGFPISSPGDFKSVVEISKVITKSRICALSRA' A
#
# COMPACT_ATOMS: atom_id res chain seq x y z
N MET A 1 17.74 20.95 -15.19
CA MET A 1 16.70 20.61 -14.21
C MET A 1 16.82 19.12 -13.95
N ASN A 2 16.92 18.69 -12.69
CA ASN A 2 16.83 17.26 -12.38
C ASN A 2 15.36 16.87 -12.41
N GLU A 3 14.97 16.05 -13.37
CA GLU A 3 13.67 15.40 -13.38
C GLU A 3 13.66 14.35 -12.26
N LYS A 4 12.79 14.52 -11.28
CA LYS A 4 12.62 13.53 -10.21
C LYS A 4 11.74 12.39 -10.73
N LEU A 5 12.29 11.18 -10.81
CA LEU A 5 11.51 9.96 -10.97
C LEU A 5 10.80 9.64 -9.65
N TYR A 6 9.50 9.35 -9.72
CA TYR A 6 8.72 8.88 -8.58
C TYR A 6 8.48 7.38 -8.70
N ILE A 7 8.65 6.66 -7.60
CA ILE A 7 8.37 5.22 -7.53
C ILE A 7 6.99 5.02 -6.89
N PHE A 8 6.09 4.41 -7.64
CA PHE A 8 4.77 3.98 -7.18
C PHE A 8 4.78 2.46 -7.05
N ASP A 9 4.65 1.96 -5.83
CA ASP A 9 4.59 0.53 -5.54
C ASP A 9 3.13 0.08 -5.33
N THR A 10 2.78 -1.06 -5.95
CA THR A 10 1.44 -1.66 -5.88
C THR A 10 1.47 -3.09 -5.29
N THR A 11 2.53 -3.44 -4.58
CA THR A 11 2.70 -4.78 -3.98
C THR A 11 1.53 -5.11 -3.04
N LEU A 12 1.04 -4.13 -2.28
CA LEU A 12 -0.07 -4.28 -1.34
C LEU A 12 -1.47 -4.22 -1.95
N ARG A 13 -1.58 -4.00 -3.27
CA ARG A 13 -2.87 -4.02 -3.98
C ARG A 13 -2.85 -5.01 -5.13
N ASP A 14 -2.07 -4.75 -6.18
CA ASP A 14 -2.05 -5.60 -7.37
C ASP A 14 -1.25 -6.89 -7.10
N GLY A 15 -0.15 -6.78 -6.35
CA GLY A 15 0.66 -7.94 -5.95
C GLY A 15 -0.10 -8.95 -5.11
N GLU A 16 -0.94 -8.49 -4.19
CA GLU A 16 -1.77 -9.35 -3.33
C GLU A 16 -2.83 -10.15 -4.11
N GLN A 17 -3.23 -9.70 -5.31
CA GLN A 17 -4.25 -10.40 -6.11
C GLN A 17 -3.75 -11.72 -6.71
N VAL A 18 -2.44 -12.00 -6.62
CA VAL A 18 -1.86 -13.27 -7.04
C VAL A 18 -2.34 -14.41 -6.12
N PRO A 19 -2.84 -15.54 -6.67
CA PRO A 19 -3.26 -16.67 -5.86
C PRO A 19 -2.17 -17.16 -4.90
N GLY A 20 -2.48 -17.25 -3.61
CA GLY A 20 -1.53 -17.66 -2.57
C GLY A 20 -0.71 -16.53 -1.96
N CYS A 21 -0.91 -15.28 -2.40
CA CYS A 21 -0.25 -14.09 -1.88
C CYS A 21 -1.17 -13.20 -1.01
N GLN A 22 -2.28 -13.72 -0.52
CA GLN A 22 -3.19 -12.96 0.34
C GLN A 22 -2.49 -12.55 1.63
N LEU A 23 -2.59 -11.27 2.00
CA LEU A 23 -1.94 -10.73 3.19
C LEU A 23 -3.00 -10.34 4.21
N ASN A 24 -2.78 -10.72 5.46
CA ASN A 24 -3.56 -10.18 6.57
C ASN A 24 -3.11 -8.75 6.90
N THR A 25 -3.91 -8.01 7.68
CA THR A 25 -3.62 -6.61 8.02
C THR A 25 -2.24 -6.40 8.66
N ILE A 26 -1.77 -7.33 9.49
CA ILE A 26 -0.47 -7.22 10.16
C ILE A 26 0.66 -7.37 9.13
N GLU A 27 0.57 -8.37 8.25
CA GLU A 27 1.53 -8.59 7.16
C GLU A 27 1.58 -7.38 6.21
N LYS A 28 0.42 -6.81 5.88
CA LYS A 28 0.36 -5.58 5.07
C LYS A 28 1.08 -4.41 5.74
N ILE A 29 0.91 -4.23 7.05
CA ILE A 29 1.60 -3.17 7.83
C ILE A 29 3.11 -3.38 7.84
N GLU A 30 3.56 -4.61 8.05
CA GLU A 30 4.99 -4.95 8.06
C GLU A 30 5.62 -4.67 6.68
N LEU A 31 4.97 -5.13 5.62
CA LEU A 31 5.45 -4.91 4.26
C LEU A 31 5.41 -3.42 3.86
N ALA A 32 4.38 -2.67 4.25
CA ALA A 32 4.31 -1.22 4.02
C ALA A 32 5.50 -0.48 4.65
N LYS A 33 5.91 -0.87 5.87
CA LYS A 33 7.10 -0.29 6.54
C LYS A 33 8.39 -0.63 5.82
N LEU A 34 8.50 -1.84 5.26
CA LEU A 34 9.65 -2.24 4.45
C LEU A 34 9.73 -1.44 3.14
N LEU A 35 8.59 -1.22 2.47
CA LEU A 35 8.50 -0.39 1.27
C LEU A 35 8.85 1.08 1.55
N GLU A 36 8.40 1.62 2.68
CA GLU A 36 8.81 2.97 3.11
C GLU A 36 10.31 3.04 3.41
N ALA A 37 10.87 2.03 4.08
CA ALA A 37 12.31 1.96 4.37
C ALA A 37 13.16 1.82 3.10
N LEU A 38 12.63 1.13 2.07
CA LEU A 38 13.25 1.05 0.74
C LEU A 38 13.29 2.41 0.01
N GLY A 39 12.44 3.36 0.42
CA GLY A 39 12.41 4.72 -0.14
C GLY A 39 11.40 4.89 -1.28
N VAL A 40 10.37 4.05 -1.35
CA VAL A 40 9.28 4.20 -2.31
C VAL A 40 8.52 5.52 -2.05
N ASP A 41 8.21 6.29 -3.08
CA ASP A 41 7.50 7.56 -2.91
C ASP A 41 6.00 7.36 -2.60
N ILE A 42 5.36 6.36 -3.20
CA ILE A 42 3.92 6.10 -3.09
C ILE A 42 3.67 4.59 -2.90
N ILE A 43 2.82 4.24 -1.94
CA ILE A 43 2.42 2.85 -1.65
C ILE A 43 0.91 2.72 -1.86
N GLU A 44 0.48 1.91 -2.83
CA GLU A 44 -0.94 1.57 -3.03
C GLU A 44 -1.36 0.47 -2.06
N CYS A 45 -2.09 0.86 -1.01
CA CYS A 45 -2.32 0.02 0.17
C CYS A 45 -3.57 -0.87 0.09
N GLY A 46 -4.28 -0.85 -1.04
CA GLY A 46 -5.45 -1.71 -1.29
C GLY A 46 -6.58 -1.00 -2.02
N PHE A 47 -7.76 -1.62 -1.99
CA PHE A 47 -8.99 -1.13 -2.62
C PHE A 47 -10.12 -1.03 -1.56
N PRO A 48 -10.24 0.09 -0.82
CA PRO A 48 -11.05 0.16 0.40
C PRO A 48 -12.52 -0.28 0.28
N ILE A 49 -13.15 -0.10 -0.89
CA ILE A 49 -14.56 -0.48 -1.11
C ILE A 49 -14.76 -1.98 -1.33
N SER A 50 -13.69 -2.77 -1.53
CA SER A 50 -13.79 -4.21 -1.78
C SER A 50 -14.38 -4.96 -0.58
N SER A 51 -14.02 -4.57 0.65
CA SER A 51 -14.46 -5.18 1.89
C SER A 51 -14.16 -4.31 3.12
N PRO A 52 -14.85 -4.51 4.25
CA PRO A 52 -14.51 -3.86 5.52
C PRO A 52 -13.07 -4.19 6.00
N GLY A 53 -12.56 -5.36 5.65
CA GLY A 53 -11.19 -5.79 6.00
C GLY A 53 -10.12 -4.99 5.25
N ASP A 54 -10.33 -4.75 3.96
CA ASP A 54 -9.43 -3.90 3.16
C ASP A 54 -9.50 -2.44 3.60
N PHE A 55 -10.71 -1.93 3.86
CA PHE A 55 -10.87 -0.58 4.44
C PHE A 55 -10.07 -0.43 5.73
N LYS A 56 -10.23 -1.38 6.67
CA LYS A 56 -9.49 -1.38 7.93
C LYS A 56 -7.99 -1.44 7.69
N SER A 57 -7.52 -2.28 6.76
CA SER A 57 -6.10 -2.42 6.47
C SER A 57 -5.49 -1.11 5.96
N VAL A 58 -6.16 -0.43 5.03
CA VAL A 58 -5.71 0.89 4.53
C VAL A 58 -5.68 1.94 5.66
N VAL A 59 -6.67 1.93 6.55
CA VAL A 59 -6.72 2.83 7.72
C VAL A 59 -5.60 2.54 8.72
N GLU A 60 -5.27 1.27 8.99
CA GLU A 60 -4.18 0.96 9.92
C GLU A 60 -2.80 1.28 9.33
N ILE A 61 -2.61 1.04 8.03
CA ILE A 61 -1.36 1.42 7.33
C ILE A 61 -1.18 2.96 7.35
N SER A 62 -2.25 3.73 7.20
CA SER A 62 -2.18 5.20 7.25
C SER A 62 -1.81 5.81 8.58
N LYS A 63 -1.91 5.04 9.67
CA LYS A 63 -1.44 5.48 10.99
C LYS A 63 0.06 5.27 11.20
N VAL A 64 0.71 4.42 10.40
CA VAL A 64 2.10 3.99 10.64
C VAL A 64 3.09 4.48 9.58
N ILE A 65 2.65 4.72 8.35
CA ILE A 65 3.49 5.28 7.28
C ILE A 65 3.55 6.80 7.43
N THR A 66 4.76 7.36 7.35
CA THR A 66 5.05 8.75 7.72
C THR A 66 5.81 9.53 6.66
N LYS A 67 6.53 8.85 5.77
CA LYS A 67 7.39 9.42 4.72
C LYS A 67 6.81 9.18 3.33
N SER A 68 6.37 7.96 3.06
CA SER A 68 5.74 7.61 1.77
C SER A 68 4.30 8.11 1.73
N ARG A 69 3.81 8.46 0.54
CA ARG A 69 2.39 8.79 0.35
C ARG A 69 1.59 7.51 0.27
N ILE A 70 0.43 7.49 0.91
CA ILE A 70 -0.51 6.38 0.77
C ILE A 70 -1.47 6.63 -0.38
N CYS A 71 -1.68 5.60 -1.19
CA CYS A 71 -2.67 5.55 -2.25
C CYS A 71 -3.66 4.40 -1.97
N ALA A 72 -4.89 4.57 -2.43
CA ALA A 72 -5.92 3.54 -2.42
C ALA A 72 -6.65 3.55 -3.76
N LEU A 73 -6.92 2.38 -4.32
CA LEU A 73 -7.69 2.26 -5.55
C LEU A 73 -9.14 2.67 -5.31
N SER A 74 -9.77 3.27 -6.32
CA SER A 74 -11.22 3.49 -6.37
C SER A 74 -11.74 3.20 -7.79
N ARG A 75 -13.02 2.87 -7.90
CA ARG A 75 -13.75 2.97 -9.19
C ARG A 75 -14.15 4.43 -9.43
N ALA A 76 -14.44 4.76 -10.69
CA ALA A 76 -14.94 6.07 -11.12
C ALA A 76 -16.45 6.23 -10.87
#